data_AF-A0A640T049-F1
#
_entry.id   AF-A0A640T049-F1
#
_cell.length_a   1.000
_cell.length_b   1.000
_cell.length_c   1.000
_cell.angle_alpha   90.00
_cell.angle_beta   90.00
_cell.angle_gamma   90.00
#
_symmetry.space_group_name_H-M   'P 1'
#
loop_
_entity.id
_entity.type
_entity.pdbx_description
1 polymer ?
#
loop_
_entity_poly.entity_id
_entity_poly.type
_entity_poly.pdbx_seq_one_letter_code
_entity_poly.pdbx_strand_id
1 'polypeptide(L)'
;MTDSDQSGGAPGLPPTPPPLPPQTGPQPVPANADEALEIGRQHFPEVGSPGGPSGLFVHEFDIGYLIHASWPPAADPTAPPAEPGGSNVVIDKADGEVSFLPNFPPESAAKLYHRLRNR
;
A
#
# COMPACT_ATOMS: atom_id res chain seq x y z
N MET A 1 57.58 -7.06 12.75
CA MET A 1 58.12 -6.67 11.44
C MET A 1 57.11 -7.14 10.40
N THR A 2 56.43 -6.17 9.75
CA THR A 2 55.86 -6.14 8.37
C THR A 2 55.74 -7.46 7.60
N ASP A 3 54.82 -7.74 6.69
CA ASP A 3 53.71 -7.09 5.97
C ASP A 3 53.35 -8.12 4.85
N SER A 4 52.17 -8.03 4.24
CA SER A 4 51.84 -8.38 2.83
C SER A 4 50.47 -9.08 2.78
N ASP A 5 49.38 -8.39 2.39
CA ASP A 5 48.97 -7.99 1.03
C ASP A 5 48.11 -9.09 0.37
N GLN A 6 46.82 -8.81 0.12
CA GLN A 6 46.32 -8.76 -1.27
C GLN A 6 44.85 -8.34 -1.37
N SER A 7 44.72 -7.27 -2.14
CA SER A 7 43.57 -6.72 -2.86
C SER A 7 42.57 -7.74 -3.44
N GLY A 8 41.30 -7.36 -3.43
CA GLY A 8 40.26 -7.95 -4.28
C GLY A 8 39.01 -7.05 -4.31
N GLY A 9 38.94 -6.14 -5.28
CA GLY A 9 37.81 -5.23 -5.46
C GLY A 9 36.53 -5.95 -5.91
N ALA A 10 35.38 -5.43 -5.47
CA ALA A 10 34.07 -5.72 -6.05
C ALA A 10 33.34 -4.40 -6.37
N PRO A 11 32.57 -4.33 -7.47
CA PRO A 11 31.96 -3.08 -7.94
C PRO A 11 30.93 -2.57 -6.94
N GLY A 12 30.97 -1.26 -6.68
CA GLY A 12 30.08 -0.59 -5.73
C GLY A 12 28.61 -0.81 -6.05
N LEU A 13 27.92 -1.57 -5.21
CA LEU A 13 26.47 -1.49 -5.10
C LEU A 13 26.13 -0.05 -4.66
N PRO A 14 25.09 0.59 -5.22
CA PRO A 14 24.57 1.82 -4.62
C PRO A 14 24.27 1.53 -3.13
N PRO A 15 24.53 2.47 -2.21
CA PRO A 15 24.24 2.25 -0.81
C PRO A 15 22.78 1.82 -0.69
N THR A 16 22.54 0.71 -0.01
CA THR A 16 21.19 0.26 0.33
C THR A 16 20.47 1.46 0.94
N PRO A 17 19.30 1.89 0.43
CA PRO A 17 18.52 2.89 1.12
C PRO A 17 18.30 2.41 2.56
N PRO A 18 18.37 3.30 3.56
CA PRO A 18 18.18 2.90 4.94
C PRO A 18 16.85 2.14 5.05
N PRO A 19 16.77 1.06 5.86
CA PRO A 19 15.50 0.42 6.12
C PRO A 19 14.51 1.48 6.57
N LEU A 20 13.34 1.54 5.95
CA LEU A 20 12.27 2.42 6.39
C LEU A 20 12.08 2.18 7.89
N PRO A 21 12.09 3.22 8.73
CA PRO A 21 11.94 3.04 10.16
C PRO A 21 10.61 2.33 10.43
N PRO A 22 10.55 1.39 11.39
CA PRO A 22 9.27 0.81 11.79
C PRO A 22 8.36 1.97 12.21
N GLN A 23 7.20 2.08 11.58
CA GLN A 23 6.22 3.11 11.91
C GLN A 23 5.52 2.72 13.22
N THR A 24 6.23 2.90 14.33
CA THR A 24 5.79 2.53 15.68
C THR A 24 5.11 3.71 16.39
N GLY A 25 4.30 4.48 15.67
CA GLY A 25 3.54 5.63 16.19
C GLY A 25 2.09 5.60 15.68
N PRO A 26 1.19 6.44 16.24
CA PRO A 26 -0.15 6.60 15.69
C PRO A 26 -0.05 6.91 14.20
N GLN A 27 -0.87 6.26 13.36
CA GLN A 27 -0.94 6.60 11.94
C GLN A 27 -1.32 8.09 11.84
N PRO A 28 -0.65 8.88 10.98
CA PRO A 28 -0.97 10.28 10.84
C PRO A 28 -2.42 10.42 10.36
N VAL A 29 -3.18 11.32 10.99
CA VAL A 29 -4.54 11.63 10.52
C VAL A 29 -4.41 12.38 9.18
N PRO A 30 -4.93 11.84 8.07
CA PRO A 30 -4.81 12.49 6.78
C PRO A 30 -5.61 13.80 6.72
N ALA A 31 -4.95 14.90 6.39
CA ALA A 31 -5.62 16.19 6.20
C ALA A 31 -6.36 16.28 4.85
N ASN A 32 -6.00 15.43 3.88
CA ASN A 32 -6.54 15.43 2.52
C ASN A 32 -6.35 14.06 1.83
N ALA A 33 -6.90 13.92 0.62
CA ALA A 33 -6.86 12.69 -0.16
C ALA A 33 -5.45 12.28 -0.61
N ASP A 34 -4.54 13.22 -0.85
CA ASP A 34 -3.16 12.93 -1.25
C ASP A 34 -2.37 12.31 -0.08
N GLU A 35 -2.49 12.88 1.12
CA GLU A 35 -1.92 12.31 2.35
C GLU A 35 -2.51 10.93 2.66
N ALA A 36 -3.82 10.76 2.48
CA ALA A 36 -4.45 9.45 2.63
C ALA A 36 -3.89 8.42 1.62
N LEU A 37 -3.63 8.84 0.37
CA LEU A 37 -3.02 7.98 -0.63
C LEU A 37 -1.58 7.60 -0.26
N GLU A 38 -0.81 8.53 0.33
CA GLU A 38 0.54 8.27 0.83
C GLU A 38 0.56 7.24 1.97
N ILE A 39 -0.36 7.36 2.92
CA ILE A 39 -0.55 6.36 3.99
C ILE A 39 -0.97 5.02 3.36
N GLY A 40 -1.94 5.04 2.46
CA GLY A 40 -2.46 3.85 1.79
C GLY A 40 -1.41 3.06 1.03
N ARG A 41 -0.45 3.74 0.37
CA ARG A 41 0.65 3.12 -0.38
C ARG A 41 1.46 2.11 0.43
N GLN A 42 1.52 2.27 1.76
CA GLN A 42 2.27 1.37 2.65
C GLN A 42 1.60 -0.01 2.78
N HIS A 43 0.35 -0.14 2.35
CA HIS A 43 -0.47 -1.34 2.46
C HIS A 43 -0.66 -2.09 1.13
N PHE A 44 -0.05 -1.60 0.05
CA PHE A 44 -0.09 -2.23 -1.26
C PHE A 44 1.32 -2.53 -1.76
N PRO A 45 1.49 -3.52 -2.67
CA PRO A 45 2.73 -3.64 -3.43
C PRO A 45 3.02 -2.36 -4.22
N GLU A 46 4.30 -2.12 -4.50
CA GLU A 46 4.73 -0.96 -5.27
C GLU A 46 4.05 -0.93 -6.66
N VAL A 47 3.53 0.24 -7.05
CA VAL A 47 2.87 0.42 -8.35
C VAL A 47 3.88 0.15 -9.47
N GLY A 48 3.51 -0.72 -10.41
CA GLY A 48 4.37 -1.11 -11.53
C GLY A 48 5.41 -2.18 -11.20
N SER A 49 5.46 -2.69 -9.96
CA SER A 49 6.27 -3.86 -9.64
C SER A 49 5.72 -5.13 -10.33
N PRO A 50 6.55 -6.15 -10.59
CA PRO A 50 6.09 -7.41 -11.17
C PRO A 50 4.99 -8.06 -10.33
N GLY A 51 3.80 -8.24 -10.92
CA GLY A 51 2.62 -8.75 -10.21
C GLY A 51 1.93 -7.73 -9.31
N GLY A 52 2.43 -6.49 -9.24
CA GLY A 52 1.86 -5.39 -8.46
C GLY A 52 0.74 -4.64 -9.18
N PRO A 53 0.15 -3.63 -8.51
CA PRO A 53 -0.92 -2.84 -9.07
C PRO A 53 -0.43 -1.95 -10.21
N SER A 54 -1.29 -1.70 -11.20
CA SER A 54 -1.06 -0.71 -12.26
C SER A 54 -1.27 0.72 -11.79
N GLY A 55 -1.94 0.91 -10.65
CA GLY A 55 -2.19 2.21 -10.05
C GLY A 55 -2.99 2.09 -8.76
N LEU A 56 -2.85 3.08 -7.89
CA LEU A 56 -3.63 3.25 -6.66
C LEU A 56 -4.50 4.49 -6.78
N PHE A 57 -5.70 4.41 -6.24
CA PHE A 57 -6.69 5.49 -6.29
C PHE A 57 -7.26 5.72 -4.91
N VAL A 58 -7.62 6.97 -4.65
CA VAL A 58 -8.30 7.40 -3.43
C VAL A 58 -9.73 7.82 -3.78
N HIS A 59 -10.67 7.31 -3.00
CA HIS A 59 -12.04 7.76 -2.97
C HIS A 59 -12.33 8.34 -1.58
N GLU A 60 -12.40 9.66 -1.50
CA GLU A 60 -12.81 10.35 -0.29
C GLU A 60 -14.32 10.18 -0.05
N PHE A 61 -14.70 9.88 1.19
CA PHE A 61 -16.08 9.86 1.65
C PHE A 61 -16.19 10.59 3.00
N ASP A 62 -17.36 10.61 3.60
CA ASP A 62 -17.67 11.45 4.76
C ASP A 62 -16.76 11.20 5.98
N ILE A 63 -16.58 9.95 6.40
CA ILE A 63 -15.80 9.58 7.60
C ILE A 63 -14.41 9.02 7.29
N GLY A 64 -14.03 8.90 6.02
CA GLY A 64 -12.76 8.27 5.67
C GLY A 64 -12.31 8.49 4.22
N TYR A 65 -11.18 7.86 3.92
CA TYR A 65 -10.62 7.74 2.58
C TYR A 65 -10.47 6.26 2.23
N LEU A 66 -11.03 5.83 1.10
CA LEU A 66 -10.90 4.48 0.59
C LEU A 66 -9.79 4.43 -0.47
N ILE A 67 -8.74 3.68 -0.21
CA ILE A 67 -7.65 3.41 -1.13
C ILE A 67 -7.90 2.05 -1.80
N HIS A 68 -7.85 2.03 -3.12
CA HIS A 68 -8.00 0.80 -3.88
C HIS A 68 -6.98 0.70 -5.03
N ALA A 69 -6.62 -0.53 -5.34
CA ALA A 69 -5.70 -0.86 -6.42
C ALA A 69 -6.45 -1.15 -7.73
N SER A 70 -5.88 -0.69 -8.84
CA SER A 70 -6.12 -1.29 -10.15
C SER A 70 -5.04 -2.32 -10.43
N TRP A 71 -5.43 -3.40 -11.09
CA TRP A 71 -4.52 -4.46 -11.47
C TRP A 71 -4.48 -4.56 -12.99
N PRO A 72 -3.32 -4.88 -13.59
CA PRO A 72 -3.26 -5.15 -15.02
C PRO A 72 -4.21 -6.30 -15.37
N PRO A 73 -4.83 -6.27 -16.56
CA PRO A 73 -5.62 -7.40 -17.02
C PRO A 73 -4.77 -8.66 -17.07
N ALA A 74 -5.37 -9.80 -16.71
CA ALA A 74 -4.70 -11.08 -16.83
C ALA A 74 -4.26 -11.32 -18.28
N ALA A 75 -3.03 -11.81 -18.47
CA ALA A 75 -2.51 -12.14 -19.80
C ALA A 75 -3.37 -13.21 -20.49
N ASP A 76 -3.90 -14.16 -19.71
CA ASP A 76 -4.92 -15.11 -20.13
C ASP A 76 -6.21 -14.86 -19.33
N PRO A 77 -7.29 -14.35 -19.95
CA PRO A 77 -8.55 -14.08 -19.27
C PRO A 77 -9.31 -15.35 -18.83
N THR A 78 -8.90 -16.53 -19.29
CA THR A 78 -9.47 -17.81 -18.88
C THR A 78 -8.73 -18.47 -17.72
N ALA A 79 -7.51 -18.00 -17.42
CA ALA A 79 -6.77 -18.44 -16.27
C ALA A 79 -7.41 -17.88 -14.98
N PRO A 80 -7.43 -18.67 -13.89
CA PRO A 80 -7.85 -18.15 -12.60
C PRO A 80 -6.90 -17.02 -12.16
N PRO A 81 -7.39 -16.02 -11.39
CA PRO A 81 -6.53 -15.01 -10.80
C PRO A 81 -5.39 -15.67 -9.99
N ALA A 82 -4.17 -15.16 -10.16
CA ALA A 82 -3.00 -15.70 -9.46
C ALA A 82 -3.08 -15.52 -7.94
N GLU A 83 -3.75 -14.46 -7.49
CA GLU A 83 -4.01 -14.20 -6.08
C GLU A 83 -5.51 -13.93 -5.83
N PRO A 84 -6.06 -14.34 -4.67
CA PRO A 84 -7.40 -13.96 -4.28
C PRO A 84 -7.54 -12.44 -4.33
N GLY A 85 -8.61 -11.95 -4.96
CA GLY A 85 -8.85 -10.52 -5.19
C GLY A 85 -8.52 -9.69 -3.95
N GLY A 86 -7.69 -8.66 -4.14
CA GLY A 86 -7.06 -7.90 -3.04
C GLY A 86 -8.04 -7.24 -2.08
N SER A 87 -7.51 -6.44 -1.17
CA SER A 87 -8.30 -5.67 -0.20
C SER A 87 -8.34 -4.19 -0.59
N ASN A 88 -9.44 -3.52 -0.26
CA ASN A 88 -9.44 -2.07 -0.14
C ASN A 88 -8.93 -1.68 1.25
N VAL A 89 -8.31 -0.52 1.34
CA VAL A 89 -7.83 0.07 2.60
C VAL A 89 -8.68 1.30 2.90
N VAL A 90 -9.20 1.42 4.11
CA VAL A 90 -9.86 2.63 4.60
C VAL A 90 -8.98 3.30 5.62
N ILE A 91 -8.83 4.62 5.53
CA ILE A 91 -8.20 5.44 6.56
C ILE A 91 -9.28 6.36 7.15
N ASP A 92 -9.53 6.24 8.46
CA ASP A 92 -10.49 7.05 9.20
C ASP A 92 -10.00 8.52 9.30
N LYS A 93 -10.90 9.48 9.07
CA LYS A 93 -10.60 10.92 9.10
C LYS A 93 -10.45 11.49 10.51
N ALA A 94 -10.97 10.83 11.53
CA ALA A 94 -10.98 11.30 12.91
C ALA A 94 -9.68 10.94 13.65
N ASP A 95 -9.17 9.72 13.43
CA ASP A 95 -8.04 9.17 14.18
C ASP A 95 -6.94 8.55 13.30
N GLY A 96 -7.13 8.51 11.98
CA GLY A 96 -6.17 7.93 11.04
C GLY A 96 -6.17 6.40 11.04
N GLU A 97 -7.13 5.74 11.71
CA GLU A 97 -7.18 4.28 11.81
C GLU A 97 -7.30 3.62 10.43
N VAL A 98 -6.38 2.69 10.14
CA VAL A 98 -6.41 1.86 8.94
C VAL A 98 -7.26 0.60 9.14
N SER A 99 -8.25 0.42 8.28
CA SER A 99 -9.11 -0.76 8.19
C SER A 99 -9.02 -1.44 6.82
N PHE A 100 -9.19 -2.76 6.78
CA PHE A 100 -9.19 -3.53 5.53
C PHE A 100 -10.60 -4.00 5.19
N LEU A 101 -11.02 -3.75 3.95
CA LEU A 101 -12.32 -4.17 3.43
C LEU A 101 -12.16 -5.08 2.22
N PRO A 102 -13.15 -5.94 1.93
CA PRO A 102 -13.22 -6.62 0.64
C PRO A 102 -13.14 -5.63 -0.52
N ASN A 103 -12.60 -6.07 -1.66
CA ASN A 103 -12.52 -5.28 -2.90
C ASN A 103 -13.89 -5.14 -3.59
N PHE A 104 -14.82 -4.46 -2.91
CA PHE A 104 -16.08 -3.99 -3.47
C PHE A 104 -15.90 -2.64 -4.17
N PRO A 105 -16.82 -2.26 -5.07
CA PRO A 105 -16.86 -0.91 -5.61
C PRO A 105 -16.88 0.15 -4.49
N PRO A 106 -16.30 1.35 -4.71
CA PRO A 106 -16.08 2.33 -3.65
C PRO A 106 -17.30 2.65 -2.78
N GLU A 107 -18.47 2.89 -3.39
CA GLU A 107 -19.70 3.17 -2.64
C GLU A 107 -20.14 2.02 -1.73
N SER A 108 -19.99 0.78 -2.20
CA SER A 108 -20.36 -0.42 -1.44
C SER A 108 -19.39 -0.66 -0.28
N ALA A 109 -18.11 -0.36 -0.49
CA ALA A 109 -17.08 -0.43 0.55
C ALA A 109 -17.33 0.65 1.63
N ALA A 110 -17.62 1.90 1.24
CA ALA A 110 -17.96 2.97 2.19
C ALA A 110 -19.21 2.63 3.02
N LYS A 111 -20.27 2.12 2.38
CA LYS A 111 -21.47 1.63 3.08
C LYS A 111 -21.17 0.49 4.06
N LEU A 112 -20.26 -0.42 3.70
CA LEU A 112 -19.81 -1.48 4.61
C LEU A 112 -19.06 -0.88 5.80
N TYR A 113 -18.13 0.06 5.56
CA TYR A 113 -17.36 0.72 6.61
C TYR A 113 -18.26 1.40 7.64
N HIS A 114 -19.27 2.15 7.21
CA HIS A 114 -20.25 2.75 8.12
C HIS A 114 -20.93 1.73 9.04
N ARG A 115 -21.32 0.57 8.48
CA ARG A 115 -21.95 -0.49 9.28
C ARG A 115 -21.00 -1.09 10.30
N LEU A 116 -19.70 -1.12 10.02
CA LEU A 116 -18.68 -1.61 10.95
C LEU A 116 -18.38 -0.60 12.04
N ARG A 117 -18.34 0.70 11.71
CA ARG A 117 -18.05 1.79 12.67
C ARG A 117 -19.22 2.11 13.59
N ASN A 118 -20.45 1.85 13.15
CA ASN A 118 -21.67 2.06 13.94
C ASN A 118 -22.08 0.83 14.78
N ARG A 119 -21.20 -0.16 14.91
CA ARG A 119 -21.47 -1.41 15.60
C ARG A 119 -20.91 -1.41 17.02
#